data_AF-A0A5D3DCP9-F1
#
_entry.id   AF-A0A5D3DCP9-F1
#
_cell.length_a   1.000
_cell.length_b   1.000
_cell.length_c   1.000
_cell.angle_alpha   90.00
_cell.angle_beta   90.00
_cell.angle_gamma   90.00
#
_symmetry.space_group_name_H-M   'P 1'
#
loop_
_entity.id
_entity.type
_entity.pdbx_description
1 polymer ?
#
loop_
_entity_poly.entity_id
_entity_poly.type
_entity_poly.pdbx_seq_one_letter_code
_entity_poly.pdbx_strand_id
1 'polypeptide(L)'
;MKTVTGDSVMSLFTENLGEPSSAPRYDGVGQRLEFAPGEAEEPGARWIGNHGFSIGIDDVQPGDQLVKKKQTTILEGYRDCDKQINLFNTGNLPPEAGCDAAQSLEAKITQILNGIREATANVCMQNLHWRNSPLIMSQCGSKGSPINISQMVACVGQQSVGGRRAPDGFIDRSLPHFRRKAKTPAKPVLTLDTRQATTSSTIFGDLP
;
A
#
# COMPACT_ATOMS: atom_id res chain seq x y z
N MET A 1 0.77 -4.07 -21.32
CA MET A 1 0.98 -5.44 -20.83
C MET A 1 2.48 -5.65 -20.65
N LYS A 2 2.98 -5.78 -19.42
CA LYS A 2 4.34 -6.28 -19.22
C LYS A 2 4.24 -7.80 -19.13
N THR A 3 4.56 -8.49 -20.22
CA THR A 3 4.85 -9.92 -20.19
C THR A 3 6.13 -10.10 -19.40
N VAL A 4 6.03 -10.71 -18.21
CA VAL A 4 7.21 -11.15 -17.46
C VAL A 4 7.68 -12.41 -18.20
N THR A 5 8.75 -12.27 -19.00
CA THR A 5 9.42 -13.41 -19.62
C THR A 5 10.05 -14.28 -18.52
N GLY A 6 10.15 -15.60 -18.74
CA GLY A 6 10.60 -16.57 -17.73
C GLY A 6 11.89 -16.19 -17.02
N ASP A 7 12.79 -15.47 -17.69
CA ASP A 7 14.05 -14.97 -17.13
C ASP A 7 13.88 -13.98 -15.97
N SER A 8 12.83 -13.13 -16.01
CA SER A 8 12.50 -12.22 -14.91
C SER A 8 11.84 -12.91 -13.72
N VAL A 9 11.26 -14.11 -13.92
CA VAL A 9 10.71 -14.92 -12.83
C VAL A 9 11.85 -15.60 -12.09
N MET A 10 12.86 -16.10 -12.80
CA MET A 10 14.03 -16.74 -12.19
C MET A 10 14.80 -15.78 -11.30
N SER A 11 15.07 -14.54 -11.74
CA SER A 11 15.84 -13.58 -10.93
C SER A 11 15.09 -13.11 -9.67
N LEU A 12 13.75 -13.12 -9.68
CA LEU A 12 12.92 -12.68 -8.54
C LEU A 12 12.72 -13.77 -7.49
N PHE A 13 12.85 -15.05 -7.86
CA PHE A 13 12.82 -16.15 -6.89
C PHE A 13 14.12 -16.28 -6.11
N THR A 14 15.27 -15.88 -6.69
CA THR A 14 16.58 -16.02 -6.04
C THR A 14 16.85 -14.95 -4.97
N GLU A 15 16.23 -13.76 -5.03
CA GLU A 15 16.53 -12.65 -4.11
C GLU A 15 15.74 -12.65 -2.79
N ASN A 16 14.62 -13.39 -2.69
CA ASN A 16 13.73 -13.39 -1.51
C ASN A 16 13.71 -14.70 -0.71
N LEU A 17 14.44 -15.73 -1.16
CA LEU A 17 14.71 -16.89 -0.33
C LEU A 17 15.80 -16.47 0.67
N GLY A 18 15.37 -16.02 1.86
CA GLY A 18 16.26 -15.90 3.00
C GLY A 18 17.09 -17.17 3.13
N GLU A 19 18.36 -17.01 3.54
CA GLU A 19 19.30 -18.12 3.60
C GLU A 19 18.60 -19.37 4.17
N PRO A 20 18.68 -20.51 3.48
CA PRO A 20 17.99 -21.72 3.92
C PRO A 20 18.37 -21.96 5.38
N SER A 21 17.35 -22.13 6.23
CA SER A 21 17.53 -22.54 7.62
C SER A 21 18.64 -23.59 7.67
N SER A 22 19.73 -23.27 8.35
CA SER A 22 20.97 -24.03 8.42
C SER A 22 20.82 -25.39 9.13
N ALA A 23 19.58 -25.83 9.37
CA ALA A 23 19.27 -27.15 9.89
C ALA A 23 19.26 -28.16 8.73
N PRO A 24 20.28 -29.04 8.62
CA PRO A 24 20.30 -30.08 7.60
C PRO A 24 19.09 -31.01 7.78
N ARG A 25 18.30 -31.20 6.71
CA ARG A 25 17.27 -32.23 6.66
C ARG A 25 17.93 -33.55 6.29
N TYR A 26 17.61 -34.60 7.03
CA TYR A 26 18.08 -35.95 6.77
C TYR A 26 16.91 -36.81 6.29
N ASP A 27 17.18 -37.78 5.43
CA ASP A 27 16.19 -38.79 5.08
C ASP A 27 15.96 -39.77 6.25
N GLY A 28 14.98 -40.68 6.10
CA GLY A 28 14.69 -41.71 7.11
C GLY A 28 15.82 -42.73 7.36
N VAL A 29 16.96 -42.58 6.67
CA VAL A 29 18.17 -43.42 6.77
C VAL A 29 19.37 -42.61 7.31
N GLY A 30 19.18 -41.33 7.63
CA GLY A 30 20.21 -40.47 8.23
C GLY A 30 21.23 -39.91 7.24
N GLN A 31 20.95 -39.93 5.93
CA GLN A 31 21.77 -39.23 4.93
C GLN A 31 21.32 -37.78 4.79
N ARG A 32 22.28 -36.85 4.70
CA ARG A 32 21.99 -35.43 4.48
C ARG A 32 21.35 -35.28 3.11
N LEU A 33 20.11 -34.77 3.06
CA LEU A 33 19.46 -34.40 1.82
C LEU A 33 20.14 -33.14 1.28
N GLU A 34 21.24 -33.30 0.56
CA GLU A 34 21.80 -32.25 -0.29
C GLU A 34 20.97 -32.22 -1.57
N PHE A 35 20.01 -31.29 -1.65
CA PHE A 35 19.43 -30.94 -2.95
C PHE A 35 20.53 -30.27 -3.77
N ALA A 36 20.94 -30.88 -4.88
CA ALA A 36 21.86 -30.25 -5.80
C ALA A 36 21.25 -28.92 -6.27
N PRO A 37 22.02 -27.81 -6.29
CA PRO A 37 21.52 -26.53 -6.78
C PRO A 37 21.08 -26.71 -8.24
N GLY A 38 19.77 -26.61 -8.50
CA GLY A 38 19.15 -26.74 -9.81
C GLY A 38 18.10 -27.86 -9.95
N GLU A 39 18.15 -28.95 -9.16
CA GLU A 39 17.21 -30.08 -9.34
C GLU A 39 15.79 -29.79 -8.84
N ALA A 40 15.63 -28.87 -7.90
CA ALA A 40 14.33 -28.48 -7.34
C ALA A 40 13.65 -27.30 -8.08
N GLU A 41 14.39 -26.52 -8.86
CA GLU A 41 13.88 -25.30 -9.53
C GLU A 41 13.29 -25.58 -10.92
N GLU A 42 13.87 -26.55 -11.64
CA GLU A 42 13.54 -26.89 -13.02
C GLU A 42 12.06 -27.29 -13.26
N PRO A 43 11.40 -28.13 -12.44
CA PRO A 43 10.04 -28.59 -12.74
C PRO A 43 8.99 -27.48 -12.59
N GLY A 44 9.14 -26.63 -11.57
CA GLY A 44 8.21 -25.54 -11.27
C GLY A 44 8.29 -24.42 -12.30
N ALA A 45 9.51 -23.99 -12.64
CA ALA A 45 9.74 -22.97 -13.66
C ALA A 45 9.25 -23.42 -15.05
N ARG A 46 9.51 -24.68 -15.43
CA ARG A 46 9.04 -25.26 -16.69
C ARG A 46 7.52 -25.39 -16.75
N TRP A 47 6.87 -25.76 -15.64
CA TRP A 47 5.40 -25.83 -15.57
C TRP A 47 4.76 -24.45 -15.74
N ILE A 48 5.24 -23.43 -15.02
CA ILE A 48 4.75 -22.05 -15.13
C ILE A 48 5.02 -21.49 -16.54
N GLY A 49 6.18 -21.79 -17.14
CA GLY A 49 6.51 -21.37 -18.51
C GLY A 49 5.55 -21.93 -19.56
N ASN A 50 5.10 -23.18 -19.39
CA ASN A 50 4.15 -23.82 -20.30
C ASN A 50 2.69 -23.40 -20.05
N HIS A 51 2.29 -23.17 -18.80
CA HIS A 51 0.91 -22.80 -18.45
C HIS A 51 0.64 -21.29 -18.56
N GLY A 52 1.69 -20.48 -18.40
CA GLY A 52 1.59 -19.02 -18.34
C GLY A 52 1.07 -18.52 -16.99
N PHE A 53 1.66 -17.43 -16.50
CA PHE A 53 1.17 -16.70 -15.33
C PHE A 53 1.30 -15.20 -15.59
N SER A 54 0.21 -14.45 -15.40
CA SER A 54 0.20 -13.01 -15.68
C SER A 54 -0.74 -12.26 -14.75
N ILE A 55 -0.49 -10.96 -14.59
CA ILE A 55 -1.36 -10.02 -13.88
C ILE A 55 -2.03 -9.10 -14.92
N GLY A 56 -3.35 -9.14 -14.97
CA GLY A 56 -4.17 -8.29 -15.82
C GLY A 56 -4.57 -6.98 -15.16
N ILE A 57 -5.17 -6.09 -15.96
CA ILE A 57 -5.88 -4.92 -15.44
C ILE A 57 -7.08 -5.38 -14.58
N ASP A 58 -7.76 -6.45 -14.99
CA ASP A 58 -8.95 -6.94 -14.26
C ASP A 58 -8.59 -7.47 -12.86
N ASP A 59 -7.37 -7.99 -12.67
CA ASP A 59 -6.88 -8.45 -11.37
C ASP A 59 -6.71 -7.33 -10.34
N VAL A 60 -6.62 -6.09 -10.80
CA VAL A 60 -6.41 -4.91 -9.95
C VAL A 60 -7.59 -3.94 -10.02
N GLN A 61 -8.72 -4.40 -10.56
CA GLN A 61 -9.93 -3.59 -10.65
C GLN A 61 -10.81 -3.79 -9.41
N PRO A 62 -11.11 -2.73 -8.65
CA PRO A 62 -12.01 -2.85 -7.51
C PRO A 62 -13.45 -3.11 -7.98
N GLY A 63 -14.13 -4.07 -7.36
CA GLY A 63 -15.55 -4.28 -7.57
C GLY A 63 -16.41 -3.16 -6.96
N ASP A 64 -17.66 -3.01 -7.42
CA ASP A 64 -18.55 -1.92 -7.01
C ASP A 64 -18.77 -1.82 -5.50
N GLN A 65 -18.83 -2.96 -4.81
CA GLN A 65 -18.98 -2.98 -3.34
C GLN A 65 -17.76 -2.38 -2.64
N LEU A 66 -16.56 -2.67 -3.14
CA LEU A 66 -15.31 -2.14 -2.59
C LEU A 66 -15.22 -0.63 -2.86
N VAL A 67 -15.63 -0.17 -4.05
CA VAL A 67 -15.68 1.26 -4.38
C VAL A 67 -16.61 2.02 -3.45
N LYS A 68 -17.84 1.51 -3.22
CA LYS A 68 -18.81 2.13 -2.31
C LYS A 68 -18.29 2.19 -0.87
N LYS A 69 -17.78 1.06 -0.35
CA LYS A 69 -17.22 1.00 1.01
C LYS A 69 -16.03 1.93 1.19
N LYS A 70 -15.08 1.91 0.24
CA LYS A 70 -13.95 2.84 0.19
C LYS A 70 -14.42 4.29 0.30
N GLN A 71 -15.41 4.68 -0.51
CA GLN A 71 -15.90 6.05 -0.53
C GLN A 71 -16.54 6.47 0.80
N THR A 72 -17.33 5.58 1.42
CA THR A 72 -17.90 5.84 2.75
C THR A 72 -16.80 6.01 3.80
N THR A 73 -15.82 5.09 3.87
CA THR A 73 -14.72 5.15 4.84
C THR A 73 -13.86 6.40 4.66
N ILE A 74 -13.59 6.80 3.42
CA ILE A 74 -12.87 8.03 3.11
C ILE A 74 -13.65 9.26 3.59
N LEU A 75 -14.96 9.33 3.31
CA LEU A 75 -15.80 10.45 3.73
C LEU A 75 -15.88 10.57 5.26
N GLU A 76 -16.03 9.45 5.97
CA GLU A 76 -16.02 9.42 7.44
C GLU A 76 -14.69 9.90 8.00
N GLY A 77 -13.58 9.40 7.45
CA GLY A 77 -12.25 9.80 7.86
C GLY A 77 -11.95 11.30 7.65
N TYR A 78 -12.40 11.86 6.52
CA TYR A 78 -12.31 13.32 6.29
C TYR A 78 -13.13 14.11 7.31
N ARG A 79 -14.34 13.66 7.66
CA ARG A 79 -15.16 14.31 8.71
C ARG A 79 -14.46 14.29 10.06
N ASP A 80 -13.74 13.22 10.38
CA ASP A 80 -12.98 13.13 11.63
C ASP A 80 -11.75 14.03 11.62
N CYS A 81 -11.07 14.17 10.48
CA CYS A 81 -10.00 15.17 10.32
C CYS A 81 -10.51 16.59 10.53
N ASP A 82 -11.66 16.94 9.95
CA ASP A 82 -12.28 18.26 10.11
C ASP A 82 -12.64 18.55 11.57
N LYS A 83 -13.11 17.56 12.33
CA LYS A 83 -13.35 17.71 13.78
C LYS A 83 -12.06 18.05 14.53
N GLN A 84 -10.94 17.38 14.23
CA GLN A 84 -9.66 17.67 14.87
C GLN A 84 -9.13 19.07 14.52
N ILE A 85 -9.31 19.48 13.26
CA ILE A 85 -8.95 20.83 12.80
C ILE A 85 -9.79 21.89 13.50
N ASN A 86 -11.09 21.66 13.66
CA ASN A 86 -11.98 22.56 14.39
C ASN A 86 -11.57 22.69 15.86
N LEU A 87 -11.26 21.56 16.54
CA LEU A 87 -10.75 21.57 17.91
C LEU A 87 -9.47 22.40 18.03
N PHE A 88 -8.54 22.23 17.09
CA PHE A 88 -7.31 23.02 17.03
C PHE A 88 -7.59 24.51 16.85
N ASN A 89 -8.49 24.88 15.93
CA ASN A 89 -8.86 26.27 15.68
C ASN A 89 -9.53 26.93 16.88
N THR A 90 -10.28 26.17 17.68
CA THR A 90 -10.88 26.64 18.95
C THR A 90 -9.92 26.63 20.13
N GLY A 91 -8.68 26.14 19.98
CA GLY A 91 -7.71 26.02 21.06
C GLY A 91 -7.99 24.91 22.08
N ASN A 92 -8.98 24.05 21.81
CA ASN A 92 -9.41 22.97 22.72
C ASN A 92 -8.78 21.61 22.39
N LEU A 93 -7.77 21.57 21.50
CA LEU A 93 -7.08 20.32 21.17
C LEU A 93 -6.14 19.93 22.31
N PRO A 94 -6.32 18.77 22.96
CA PRO A 94 -5.39 18.33 23.99
C PRO A 94 -4.04 17.99 23.33
N PRO A 95 -2.94 18.62 23.76
CA PRO A 95 -1.61 18.34 23.24
C PRO A 95 -1.16 16.95 23.72
N GLU A 96 -0.43 16.25 22.85
CA GLU A 96 0.21 14.99 23.21
C GLU A 96 1.49 15.25 24.01
N ALA A 97 1.89 14.29 24.84
CA ALA A 97 3.05 14.43 25.72
C ALA A 97 4.32 14.74 24.90
N GLY A 98 4.97 15.86 25.20
CA GLY A 98 6.21 16.28 24.53
C GLY A 98 6.02 16.86 23.12
N CYS A 99 4.79 17.10 22.67
CA CYS A 99 4.49 17.69 21.36
C CYS A 99 3.85 19.08 21.49
N ASP A 100 4.15 19.96 20.55
CA ASP A 100 3.42 21.22 20.39
C ASP A 100 1.97 20.97 19.92
N ALA A 101 1.06 21.94 20.08
CA ALA A 101 -0.33 21.83 19.63
C ALA A 101 -0.42 21.56 18.13
N ALA A 102 0.44 22.17 17.32
CA ALA A 102 0.48 21.92 15.87
C ALA A 102 1.00 20.52 15.54
N GLN A 103 2.01 20.03 16.26
CA GLN A 103 2.55 18.68 16.09
C GLN A 103 1.54 17.62 16.52
N SER A 104 0.80 17.88 17.60
CA SER A 104 -0.28 17.01 18.10
C SER A 104 -1.43 16.90 17.10
N LEU A 105 -1.78 17.99 16.41
CA LEU A 105 -2.76 17.96 15.31
C LEU A 105 -2.27 17.07 14.16
N GLU A 106 -1.01 17.26 13.73
CA GLU A 106 -0.40 16.48 12.65
C GLU A 106 -0.32 14.98 12.96
N ALA A 107 0.03 14.62 14.20
CA ALA A 107 0.05 13.24 14.67
C ALA A 107 -1.35 12.61 14.59
N LYS A 108 -2.38 13.29 15.12
CA LYS A 108 -3.77 12.81 15.09
C LYS A 108 -4.31 12.66 13.67
N ILE A 109 -4.06 13.64 12.80
CA ILE A 109 -4.49 13.55 11.40
C ILE A 109 -3.78 12.37 10.72
N THR A 110 -2.47 12.22 10.91
CA THR A 110 -1.70 11.10 10.34
C THR A 110 -2.24 9.75 10.83
N GLN A 111 -2.60 9.63 12.10
CA GLN A 111 -3.20 8.44 12.67
C GLN A 111 -4.55 8.11 12.01
N ILE A 112 -5.43 9.10 11.85
CA ILE A 112 -6.74 8.91 11.17
C ILE A 112 -6.53 8.43 9.73
N LEU A 113 -5.61 9.07 9.00
CA LEU A 113 -5.34 8.75 7.60
C LEU A 113 -4.71 7.35 7.42
N ASN A 114 -3.84 6.94 8.34
CA ASN A 114 -3.33 5.57 8.39
C ASN A 114 -4.44 4.55 8.71
N GLY A 115 -5.35 4.87 9.63
CA GLY A 115 -6.50 4.03 9.94
C GLY A 115 -7.44 3.80 8.74
N ILE A 116 -7.69 4.84 7.94
CA ILE A 116 -8.48 4.72 6.69
C ILE A 116 -7.80 3.75 5.72
N ARG A 117 -6.47 3.87 5.56
CA ARG A 117 -5.69 2.99 4.69
C ARG A 117 -5.80 1.53 5.14
N GLU A 118 -5.61 1.26 6.43
CA GLU A 118 -5.71 -0.09 7.00
C GLU A 118 -7.12 -0.68 6.85
N ALA A 119 -8.16 0.10 7.15
CA ALA A 119 -9.54 -0.33 7.00
C ALA A 119 -9.87 -0.68 5.54
N THR A 120 -9.47 0.18 4.60
CA THR A 120 -9.72 -0.06 3.16
C THR A 120 -8.89 -1.24 2.65
N ALA A 121 -7.66 -1.41 3.12
CA ALA A 121 -6.81 -2.55 2.79
C ALA A 121 -7.41 -3.88 3.28
N ASN A 122 -7.92 -3.92 4.51
CA ASN A 122 -8.56 -5.12 5.06
C ASN A 122 -9.81 -5.50 4.25
N VAL A 123 -10.66 -4.53 3.91
CA VAL A 123 -11.83 -4.77 3.05
C VAL A 123 -11.38 -5.26 1.67
N CYS A 124 -10.33 -4.67 1.10
CA CYS A 124 -9.78 -5.11 -0.19
C CYS A 124 -9.36 -6.59 -0.15
N MET A 125 -8.54 -6.97 0.83
CA MET A 125 -8.01 -8.34 0.94
C MET A 125 -9.11 -9.38 1.18
N GLN A 126 -10.19 -9.02 1.88
CA GLN A 126 -11.34 -9.90 2.09
C GLN A 126 -12.24 -10.07 0.86
N ASN A 127 -12.23 -9.11 -0.07
CA ASN A 127 -13.09 -9.12 -1.26
C ASN A 127 -12.39 -9.65 -2.51
N LEU A 128 -11.05 -9.82 -2.48
CA LEU A 128 -10.32 -10.41 -3.59
C LEU A 128 -10.62 -11.90 -3.73
N HIS A 129 -10.88 -12.33 -4.96
CA HIS A 129 -11.10 -13.73 -5.27
C HIS A 129 -9.81 -14.54 -5.04
N TRP A 130 -9.92 -15.76 -4.52
CA TRP A 130 -8.76 -16.62 -4.23
C TRP A 130 -7.88 -16.94 -5.46
N ARG A 131 -8.45 -16.87 -6.67
CA ARG A 131 -7.73 -17.04 -7.96
C ARG A 131 -7.05 -15.78 -8.48
N ASN A 132 -7.09 -14.67 -7.75
CA ASN A 132 -6.50 -13.42 -8.19
C ASN A 132 -4.96 -13.54 -8.22
N SER A 133 -4.34 -13.22 -9.36
CA SER A 133 -2.89 -13.41 -9.56
C SER A 133 -2.03 -12.67 -8.52
N PRO A 134 -2.26 -11.37 -8.21
CA PRO A 134 -1.55 -10.66 -7.15
C PRO A 134 -1.68 -11.32 -5.76
N LEU A 135 -2.87 -11.82 -5.42
CA LEU A 135 -3.11 -12.48 -4.14
C LEU A 135 -2.31 -13.79 -4.01
N ILE A 136 -2.31 -14.61 -5.08
CA ILE A 136 -1.54 -15.86 -5.13
C ILE A 136 -0.05 -15.57 -4.97
N MET A 137 0.49 -14.58 -5.69
CA MET A 137 1.91 -14.21 -5.59
C MET A 137 2.33 -13.80 -4.18
N SER A 138 1.44 -13.07 -3.48
CA SER A 138 1.69 -12.65 -2.11
C SER A 138 1.65 -13.82 -1.13
N GLN A 139 0.70 -14.74 -1.29
CA GLN A 139 0.59 -15.93 -0.45
C GLN A 139 1.75 -16.91 -0.66
N CYS A 140 2.27 -17.02 -1.89
CA CYS A 140 3.42 -17.86 -2.22
C CYS A 140 4.77 -17.27 -1.79
N GLY A 141 4.82 -16.03 -1.28
CA GLY A 141 6.06 -15.39 -0.84
C GLY A 141 7.02 -14.99 -1.95
N SER A 142 6.59 -15.02 -3.22
CA SER A 142 7.44 -14.66 -4.37
C SER A 142 7.63 -13.14 -4.46
N LYS A 143 6.54 -12.41 -4.73
CA LYS A 143 6.56 -10.94 -4.82
C LYS A 143 5.17 -10.34 -4.58
N GLY A 144 5.14 -9.28 -3.78
CA GLY A 144 3.92 -8.54 -3.45
C GLY A 144 3.49 -8.79 -2.01
N SER A 145 3.26 -7.72 -1.27
CA SER A 145 2.65 -7.80 0.06
C SER A 145 1.15 -7.45 -0.02
N PRO A 146 0.35 -7.80 0.99
CA PRO A 146 -1.03 -7.31 1.12
C PRO A 146 -1.14 -5.78 1.01
N ILE A 147 -0.10 -5.07 1.45
CA ILE A 147 0.00 -3.62 1.34
C ILE A 147 0.14 -3.20 -0.13
N ASN A 148 1.01 -3.84 -0.90
CA ASN A 148 1.17 -3.52 -2.33
C ASN A 148 -0.12 -3.77 -3.11
N ILE A 149 -0.81 -4.88 -2.83
CA ILE A 149 -2.07 -5.23 -3.49
C ILE A 149 -3.15 -4.19 -3.14
N SER A 150 -3.33 -3.89 -1.86
CA SER A 150 -4.31 -2.88 -1.43
C SER A 150 -4.00 -1.48 -1.94
N GLN A 151 -2.73 -1.12 -2.15
CA GLN A 151 -2.37 0.13 -2.80
C GLN A 151 -2.69 0.16 -4.29
N MET A 152 -2.56 -1.00 -4.96
CA MET A 152 -2.90 -1.14 -6.38
C MET A 152 -4.41 -1.13 -6.63
N VAL A 153 -5.22 -1.61 -5.68
CA VAL A 153 -6.68 -1.83 -5.87
C VAL A 153 -7.56 -0.84 -5.10
N ALA A 154 -7.15 -0.46 -3.89
CA ALA A 154 -7.96 0.33 -2.97
C ALA A 154 -7.47 1.78 -2.88
N CYS A 155 -6.35 2.02 -2.18
CA CYS A 155 -5.80 3.36 -2.00
C CYS A 155 -4.32 3.33 -1.62
N VAL A 156 -3.56 4.27 -2.17
CA VAL A 156 -2.12 4.41 -1.87
C VAL A 156 -1.88 4.91 -0.43
N GLY A 157 -2.76 5.80 0.06
CA GLY A 157 -2.66 6.45 1.35
C GLY A 157 -1.70 7.65 1.36
N GLN A 158 -1.59 8.31 2.51
CA GLN A 158 -0.73 9.48 2.70
C GLN A 158 0.76 9.12 2.51
N GLN A 159 1.48 9.97 1.78
CA GLN A 159 2.95 9.92 1.70
C GLN A 159 3.56 10.84 2.76
N SER A 160 4.47 10.30 3.56
CA SER A 160 5.24 11.07 4.54
C SER A 160 6.67 11.33 4.03
N VAL A 161 7.18 12.53 4.30
CA VAL A 161 8.56 12.94 4.01
C VAL A 161 9.22 13.31 5.34
N GLY A 162 10.28 12.61 5.73
CA GLY A 162 10.97 12.87 7.00
C GLY A 162 10.08 12.67 8.24
N GLY A 163 9.11 11.75 8.17
CA GLY A 163 8.18 11.46 9.27
C GLY A 163 7.02 12.45 9.42
N ARG A 164 6.88 13.42 8.52
CA ARG A 164 5.76 14.40 8.51
C ARG A 164 5.07 14.41 7.15
N ARG A 165 3.89 15.04 7.09
CA ARG A 165 3.24 15.36 5.80
C ARG A 165 4.11 16.34 5.01
N ALA A 166 3.87 16.42 3.70
CA ALA A 166 4.64 17.28 2.80
C ALA A 166 4.81 18.69 3.40
N PRO A 167 6.05 19.18 3.59
CA PRO A 167 6.29 20.47 4.24
C PRO A 167 5.84 21.63 3.35
N ASP A 168 5.64 22.78 3.98
CA ASP A 168 5.31 24.01 3.25
C ASP A 168 6.50 24.48 2.41
N GLY A 169 6.40 24.27 1.10
CA GLY A 169 7.39 24.74 0.12
C GLY A 169 7.20 26.19 -0.32
N PHE A 170 6.10 26.83 0.09
CA PHE A 170 5.75 28.23 -0.19
C PHE A 170 5.31 28.93 1.10
N ILE A 171 5.10 30.25 1.03
CA ILE A 171 4.68 31.08 2.17
C ILE A 171 3.35 30.55 2.75
N ASP A 172 3.44 29.90 3.93
CA ASP A 172 2.33 29.28 4.69
C ASP A 172 1.46 28.31 3.87
N ARG A 173 2.04 27.59 2.92
CA ARG A 173 1.34 26.57 2.12
C ARG A 173 2.30 25.62 1.42
N SER A 174 1.85 24.41 1.18
CA SER A 174 2.64 23.39 0.47
C SER A 174 2.73 23.67 -1.04
N LEU A 175 1.69 24.24 -1.64
CA LEU A 175 1.63 24.55 -3.07
C LEU A 175 0.92 25.88 -3.36
N PRO A 176 1.15 26.51 -4.53
CA PRO A 176 0.54 27.78 -4.88
C PRO A 176 -0.99 27.74 -4.98
N HIS A 177 -1.56 26.56 -5.27
CA HIS A 177 -3.00 26.34 -5.43
C HIS A 177 -3.75 26.27 -4.10
N PHE A 178 -3.08 25.87 -3.02
CA PHE A 178 -3.69 25.83 -1.71
C PHE A 178 -3.88 27.23 -1.12
N ARG A 179 -4.97 27.39 -0.39
CA ARG A 179 -5.18 28.57 0.46
C ARG A 179 -4.09 28.61 1.53
N ARG A 180 -3.66 29.83 1.87
CA ARG A 180 -2.68 30.04 2.95
C ARG A 180 -3.23 29.47 4.27
N LYS A 181 -2.37 28.78 5.02
CA LYS A 181 -2.68 28.13 6.30
C LYS A 181 -3.73 27.02 6.24
N ALA A 182 -4.00 26.46 5.05
CA ALA A 182 -4.87 25.30 4.92
C ALA A 182 -4.21 24.08 5.58
N LYS A 183 -4.81 23.58 6.67
CA LYS A 183 -4.34 22.37 7.40
C LYS A 183 -5.11 21.10 7.04
N THR A 184 -6.19 21.26 6.28
CA THR A 184 -7.05 20.16 5.83
C THR A 184 -6.24 19.23 4.94
N PRO A 185 -6.23 17.90 5.21
CA PRO A 185 -5.67 16.95 4.27
C PRO A 185 -6.37 17.11 2.92
N ALA A 186 -5.62 17.38 1.86
CA ALA A 186 -6.23 17.52 0.54
C ALA A 186 -6.94 16.22 0.15
N LYS A 187 -8.18 16.33 -0.35
CA LYS A 187 -9.02 15.21 -0.85
C LYS A 187 -8.28 14.22 -1.79
N PRO A 188 -7.27 14.63 -2.58
CA PRO A 188 -6.54 13.69 -3.44
C PRO A 188 -5.51 12.82 -2.73
N VAL A 189 -5.03 13.21 -1.54
CA VAL A 189 -3.89 12.55 -0.89
C VAL A 189 -4.22 11.12 -0.45
N LEU A 190 -5.50 10.79 -0.24
CA LEU A 190 -5.95 9.44 0.08
C LEU A 190 -6.55 8.68 -1.09
N THR A 191 -7.11 9.37 -2.08
CA THR A 191 -8.08 8.75 -3.01
C THR A 191 -7.43 8.01 -4.16
N LEU A 192 -6.13 8.22 -4.38
CA LEU A 192 -5.36 7.61 -5.46
C LEU A 192 -5.41 6.07 -5.38
N ASP A 193 -6.27 5.50 -6.20
CA ASP A 193 -6.02 4.23 -6.87
C ASP A 193 -4.91 4.49 -7.91
N THR A 194 -3.98 3.56 -8.09
CA THR A 194 -2.87 3.66 -9.04
C THR A 194 -3.29 4.05 -10.46
N ARG A 195 -4.57 3.89 -10.82
CA ARG A 195 -5.16 4.32 -12.10
C ARG A 195 -5.49 5.81 -12.23
N GLN A 196 -5.74 6.53 -11.12
CA GLN A 196 -6.10 7.95 -11.13
C GLN A 196 -4.91 8.89 -10.88
N ALA A 197 -3.69 8.36 -10.84
CA ALA A 197 -2.48 9.08 -10.45
C ALA A 197 -1.88 10.02 -11.52
N THR A 198 -2.55 10.28 -12.64
CA THR A 198 -1.94 10.93 -13.82
C THR A 198 -2.11 12.44 -13.91
N THR A 199 -2.95 13.08 -13.10
CA THR A 199 -3.02 14.55 -13.08
C THR A 199 -1.94 15.14 -12.16
N SER A 200 -1.13 16.06 -12.69
CA SER A 200 0.02 16.69 -12.00
C SER A 200 -0.37 17.38 -10.68
N SER A 201 -1.63 17.78 -10.54
CA SER A 201 -2.26 18.32 -9.34
C SER A 201 -2.66 17.28 -8.28
N THR A 202 -2.58 15.98 -8.57
CA THR A 202 -3.14 14.89 -7.72
C THR A 202 -2.05 14.21 -6.88
N ILE A 203 -0.81 14.19 -7.36
CA ILE A 203 0.38 13.82 -6.56
C ILE A 203 0.63 14.84 -5.43
N PHE A 204 0.13 16.04 -5.64
CA PHE A 204 0.46 17.23 -4.87
C PHE A 204 -0.77 17.86 -4.16
N GLY A 205 -1.99 17.48 -4.55
CA GLY A 205 -3.27 17.77 -3.89
C GLY A 205 -4.01 19.02 -4.43
N ASP A 206 -5.15 18.81 -5.11
CA ASP A 206 -6.48 19.44 -4.92
C ASP A 206 -7.53 18.68 -5.80
N LEU A 207 -8.83 18.53 -5.47
CA LEU A 207 -9.95 19.50 -5.41
C LEU A 207 -11.22 18.87 -4.75
N PRO A 208 -12.37 19.56 -4.56
CA PRO A 208 -12.67 20.98 -4.80
C PRO A 208 -12.65 21.85 -3.55
#